data_AF-A0A942U7K5-F1
#
_entry.id   AF-A0A942U7K5-F1
#
_cell.length_a   1.000
_cell.length_b   1.000
_cell.length_c   1.000
_cell.angle_alpha   90.00
_cell.angle_beta   90.00
_cell.angle_gamma   90.00
#
_symmetry.space_group_name_H-M   'P 1'
#
loop_
_entity.id
_entity.type
_entity.pdbx_description
1 polymer ?
#
loop_
_entity_poly.entity_id
_entity_poly.type
_entity_poly.pdbx_seq_one_letter_code
_entity_poly.pdbx_strand_id
1 'polypeptide(L)'
;MKKFKRFLQAVLCTLLVGSMFYFGQATTFAKDNYIVIKKGDTLYSISKKYHISVEDLKEYNQLASNKIIAGQKLMIPDFEQTKPLYVVVAGSFSKKSNADKRVAFLKKKGIDAIVVKKVMNGKNLYRVQAGVFSNKSNAEKMKKKVKDIGIKDAFLLSEKPLHINGITLGSSYNQLLKKFGQPTKTEDDKNTRSLYYQNEGAGVRINFNAANDSIEQLQVYPEFLTTTSIPTDKNKILDAYGNPNEIKTVTCYESASCEQMIYTFNKSQLIVQIDRDGKTVQYLDLRKTK
;
A
#
# COMPACT_ATOMS: atom_id res chain seq x y z
N MET A 1 -36.73 27.55 58.14
CA MET A 1 -36.61 27.54 56.66
C MET A 1 -35.15 27.46 56.13
N LYS A 2 -34.19 26.84 56.83
CA LYS A 2 -32.80 26.68 56.34
C LYS A 2 -32.50 25.32 55.70
N LYS A 3 -33.39 24.32 55.84
CA LYS A 3 -33.23 22.98 55.23
C LYS A 3 -33.81 22.87 53.81
N PHE A 4 -34.75 23.73 53.42
CA PHE A 4 -35.38 23.72 52.09
C PHE A 4 -34.53 24.43 51.01
N LYS A 5 -33.73 25.44 51.40
CA LYS A 5 -32.77 26.13 50.50
C LYS A 5 -31.57 25.26 50.09
N ARG A 6 -31.20 24.26 50.89
CA ARG A 6 -30.09 23.34 50.59
C ARG A 6 -30.49 22.22 49.61
N PHE A 7 -31.77 21.93 49.47
CA PHE A 7 -32.27 20.89 48.56
C PHE A 7 -32.50 21.43 47.14
N LEU A 8 -32.83 22.73 46.99
CA LEU A 8 -33.03 23.37 45.69
C LEU A 8 -31.71 23.74 44.98
N GLN A 9 -30.60 23.89 45.73
CA GLN A 9 -29.26 24.10 45.16
C GLN A 9 -28.58 22.80 44.70
N ALA A 10 -29.09 21.63 45.10
CA ALA A 10 -28.48 20.34 44.80
C ALA A 10 -29.10 19.61 43.59
N VAL A 11 -30.20 20.10 43.00
CA VAL A 11 -30.96 19.38 41.95
C VAL A 11 -31.00 20.10 40.59
N LEU A 12 -30.59 21.37 40.47
CA LEU A 12 -30.52 22.05 39.15
C LEU A 12 -29.11 22.38 38.66
N CYS A 13 -28.06 22.06 39.43
CA CYS A 13 -26.67 22.00 38.94
C CYS A 13 -26.39 20.71 38.13
N THR A 14 -27.33 19.78 38.06
CA THR A 14 -27.18 18.51 37.34
C THR A 14 -27.87 18.47 35.97
N LEU A 15 -28.59 19.53 35.57
CA LEU A 15 -29.31 19.60 34.28
C LEU A 15 -28.84 20.72 33.32
N LEU A 16 -27.84 21.52 33.71
CA LEU A 16 -27.20 22.54 32.83
C LEU A 16 -25.71 22.26 32.55
N VAL A 17 -25.24 21.04 32.82
CA VAL A 17 -23.93 20.54 32.37
C VAL A 17 -24.10 19.56 31.20
N GLY A 18 -25.35 19.30 30.78
CA GLY A 18 -25.72 18.24 29.84
C GLY A 18 -25.89 18.64 28.37
N SER A 19 -25.62 19.90 27.97
CA SER A 19 -25.73 20.28 26.57
C SER A 19 -24.70 21.32 26.15
N MET A 20 -23.95 20.97 25.10
CA MET A 20 -23.24 21.89 24.21
C MET A 20 -21.85 22.38 24.62
N PHE A 21 -21.01 21.48 25.13
CA PHE A 21 -19.65 21.36 24.57
C PHE A 21 -19.74 20.56 23.27
N TYR A 22 -20.28 21.18 22.22
CA TYR A 22 -20.29 20.61 20.88
C TYR A 22 -19.10 21.15 20.09
N PHE A 23 -18.28 20.22 19.64
CA PHE A 23 -17.21 20.35 18.65
C PHE A 23 -15.99 21.19 19.03
N GLY A 24 -15.30 20.75 20.09
CA GLY A 24 -13.86 20.58 19.90
C GLY A 24 -13.69 19.56 18.76
N GLN A 25 -13.30 20.01 17.56
CA GLN A 25 -12.76 19.10 16.57
C GLN A 25 -11.55 18.46 17.22
N ALA A 26 -11.73 17.26 17.77
CA ALA A 26 -10.64 16.36 17.99
C ALA A 26 -10.09 16.09 16.58
N THR A 27 -9.07 16.85 16.20
CA THR A 27 -8.12 16.40 15.20
C THR A 27 -7.61 15.09 15.76
N THR A 28 -8.17 13.98 15.28
CA THR A 28 -7.59 12.67 15.49
C THR A 28 -6.25 12.73 14.77
N PHE A 29 -5.21 13.16 15.48
CA PHE A 29 -3.83 12.85 15.12
C PHE A 29 -3.83 11.36 14.82
N ALA A 30 -3.34 10.98 13.63
CA ALA A 30 -3.23 9.58 13.26
C ALA A 30 -2.68 8.83 14.47
N LYS A 31 -3.51 7.95 15.05
CA LYS A 31 -3.18 7.25 16.28
C LYS A 31 -1.94 6.44 15.96
N ASP A 32 -0.79 6.89 16.46
CA ASP A 32 0.44 6.15 16.28
C ASP A 32 0.20 4.74 16.84
N ASN A 33 0.32 3.74 15.98
CA ASN A 33 -0.13 2.39 16.27
C ASN A 33 0.94 1.68 17.12
N TYR A 34 1.07 2.10 18.38
CA TYR A 34 2.00 1.51 19.33
C TYR A 34 1.33 0.35 20.08
N ILE A 35 2.08 -0.74 20.22
CA ILE A 35 1.74 -1.85 21.11
C ILE A 35 2.69 -1.87 22.29
N VAL A 36 2.24 -2.39 23.43
CA VAL A 36 3.11 -2.65 24.58
C VAL A 36 3.50 -4.12 24.55
N ILE A 37 4.80 -4.39 24.50
CA ILE A 37 5.35 -5.76 24.47
C ILE A 37 4.96 -6.49 25.74
N LYS A 38 4.39 -7.69 25.60
CA LYS A 38 4.02 -8.56 26.72
C LYS A 38 5.11 -9.61 26.95
N LYS A 39 5.11 -10.21 28.14
CA LYS A 39 5.99 -11.35 28.43
C LYS A 39 5.70 -12.47 27.43
N GLY A 40 6.72 -12.91 26.71
CA GLY A 40 6.61 -13.94 25.66
C GLY A 40 6.47 -13.40 24.23
N ASP A 41 6.27 -12.10 24.04
CA ASP A 41 6.33 -11.50 22.71
C ASP A 41 7.76 -11.52 22.15
N THR A 42 7.87 -11.80 20.86
CA THR A 42 9.11 -11.73 20.08
C THR A 42 8.86 -10.86 18.85
N LEU A 43 9.91 -10.29 18.24
CA LEU A 43 9.73 -9.59 16.96
C LEU A 43 9.12 -10.51 15.89
N TYR A 44 9.41 -11.81 15.94
CA TYR A 44 8.82 -12.80 15.04
C TYR A 44 7.31 -12.98 15.27
N SER A 45 6.86 -13.14 16.52
CA SER A 45 5.43 -13.29 16.83
C SER A 45 4.64 -12.02 16.52
N ILE A 46 5.24 -10.86 16.72
CA ILE A 46 4.67 -9.55 16.37
C ILE A 46 4.63 -9.37 14.85
N SER A 47 5.73 -9.68 14.16
CA SER A 47 5.82 -9.69 12.69
C SER A 47 4.70 -10.53 12.07
N LYS A 48 4.49 -11.75 12.59
CA LYS A 48 3.40 -12.64 12.19
C LYS A 48 2.02 -12.03 12.46
N LYS A 49 1.82 -11.44 13.63
CA LYS A 49 0.54 -10.87 14.07
C LYS A 49 0.13 -9.62 13.30
N TYR A 50 1.09 -8.78 12.91
CA TYR A 50 0.85 -7.50 12.25
C TYR A 50 1.30 -7.48 10.78
N HIS A 51 1.64 -8.65 10.22
CA HIS A 51 1.99 -8.83 8.81
C HIS A 51 3.08 -7.88 8.29
N ILE A 52 4.06 -7.59 9.13
CA ILE A 52 5.21 -6.74 8.85
C ILE A 52 6.48 -7.58 9.01
N SER A 53 7.53 -7.36 8.22
CA SER A 53 8.76 -8.15 8.39
C SER A 53 9.49 -7.78 9.70
N VAL A 54 10.32 -8.70 10.21
CA VAL A 54 11.14 -8.45 11.41
C VAL A 54 12.13 -7.30 11.14
N GLU A 55 12.74 -7.27 9.97
CA GLU A 55 13.64 -6.19 9.53
C GLU A 55 12.95 -4.82 9.53
N ASP A 56 11.73 -4.73 8.98
CA ASP A 56 10.97 -3.47 8.97
C ASP A 56 10.60 -3.05 10.39
N LEU A 57 10.16 -3.98 11.26
CA LEU A 57 9.90 -3.66 12.67
C LEU A 57 11.12 -3.07 13.37
N LYS A 58 12.33 -3.58 13.07
CA LYS A 58 13.57 -3.11 13.67
C LYS A 58 13.94 -1.72 13.18
N GLU A 59 13.85 -1.49 11.87
CA GLU A 59 14.18 -0.20 11.27
C GLU A 59 13.31 0.92 11.85
N TYR A 60 11.99 0.70 11.91
CA TYR A 60 11.04 1.70 12.41
C TYR A 60 11.16 1.99 13.90
N ASN A 61 11.64 1.02 14.67
CA ASN A 61 11.82 1.16 16.12
C ASN A 61 13.29 1.39 16.52
N GLN A 62 14.17 1.61 15.54
CA GLN A 62 15.62 1.81 15.73
C GLN A 62 16.28 0.70 16.56
N LEU A 63 15.84 -0.55 16.36
CA LEU A 63 16.35 -1.71 17.09
C LEU A 63 17.60 -2.26 16.40
N ALA A 64 18.73 -2.25 17.11
CA ALA A 64 19.98 -2.83 16.61
C ALA A 64 19.99 -4.37 16.60
N SER A 65 19.03 -5.01 17.28
CA SER A 65 18.95 -6.48 17.41
C SER A 65 17.50 -6.95 17.47
N ASN A 66 17.28 -8.26 17.59
CA ASN A 66 15.94 -8.83 17.72
C ASN A 66 15.42 -8.80 19.17
N LYS A 67 16.19 -8.21 20.11
CA LYS A 67 15.84 -8.14 21.53
C LYS A 67 14.80 -7.05 21.76
N ILE A 68 13.67 -7.44 22.34
CA ILE A 68 12.61 -6.56 22.83
C ILE A 68 12.28 -6.93 24.28
N ILE A 69 11.82 -5.97 25.07
CA ILE A 69 11.60 -6.15 26.51
C ILE A 69 10.12 -5.94 26.84
N ALA A 70 9.55 -6.79 27.71
CA ALA A 70 8.18 -6.61 28.17
C ALA A 70 7.99 -5.20 28.79
N GLY A 71 6.87 -4.54 28.48
CA GLY A 71 6.61 -3.15 28.85
C GLY A 71 7.14 -2.11 27.85
N GLN A 72 8.01 -2.49 26.91
CA GLN A 72 8.48 -1.61 25.84
C GLN A 72 7.31 -1.23 24.92
N LYS A 73 7.24 0.05 24.52
CA LYS A 73 6.37 0.48 23.43
C LYS A 73 7.05 0.18 22.09
N LEU A 74 6.37 -0.54 21.23
CA LEU A 74 6.82 -0.86 19.87
C LEU A 74 5.85 -0.23 18.88
N MET A 75 6.36 0.65 18.01
CA MET A 75 5.61 1.20 16.89
C MET A 75 5.35 0.09 15.88
N ILE A 76 4.09 -0.11 15.52
CA ILE A 76 3.68 -0.96 14.41
C ILE A 76 3.38 -0.02 13.25
N PRO A 77 4.27 0.07 12.25
CA PRO A 77 3.98 0.78 11.03
C PRO A 77 2.79 0.08 10.37
N ASP A 78 1.73 0.84 10.17
CA ASP A 78 0.55 0.39 9.47
C ASP A 78 0.88 0.34 7.97
N PHE A 79 1.61 -0.69 7.55
CA PHE A 79 1.83 -1.02 6.12
C PHE A 79 0.60 -1.69 5.55
N GLU A 80 -0.50 -0.98 5.69
CA GLU A 80 -1.62 -1.15 4.81
C GLU A 80 -1.08 -1.00 3.37
N GLN A 81 -1.11 -2.09 2.59
CA GLN A 81 -0.93 -2.05 1.13
C GLN A 81 -2.04 -1.24 0.45
N THR A 82 -2.78 -0.41 1.19
CA THR A 82 -3.79 0.55 0.75
C THR A 82 -3.28 2.00 0.81
N LYS A 83 -2.12 2.26 1.44
CA LYS A 83 -1.60 3.64 1.63
C LYS A 83 -0.48 3.98 0.64
N PRO A 84 -0.47 5.21 0.11
CA PRO A 84 0.63 5.67 -0.75
C PRO A 84 1.94 5.74 0.04
N LEU A 85 3.03 5.38 -0.64
CA LEU A 85 4.38 5.64 -0.18
C LEU A 85 4.87 6.95 -0.79
N TYR A 86 5.52 7.74 0.05
CA TYR A 86 6.10 9.03 -0.30
C TYR A 86 7.62 8.89 -0.34
N VAL A 87 8.18 8.86 -1.54
CA VAL A 87 9.61 8.70 -1.78
C VAL A 87 10.23 10.08 -1.94
N VAL A 88 11.21 10.40 -1.09
CA VAL A 88 12.01 11.62 -1.24
C VAL A 88 13.10 11.34 -2.24
N VAL A 89 13.06 12.04 -3.37
CA VAL A 89 14.03 11.89 -4.45
C VAL A 89 14.99 13.07 -4.42
N ALA A 90 16.28 12.78 -4.35
CA ALA A 90 17.37 13.76 -4.29
C ALA A 90 18.10 13.91 -5.63
N GLY A 91 17.38 13.72 -6.74
CA GLY A 91 17.87 13.84 -8.11
C GLY A 91 17.63 12.58 -8.96
N SER A 92 17.68 12.74 -10.28
CA SER A 92 17.64 11.65 -11.27
C SER A 92 18.72 11.90 -12.33
N PHE A 93 19.55 10.89 -12.60
CA PHE A 93 20.76 11.03 -13.41
C PHE A 93 20.75 10.03 -14.57
N SER A 94 21.30 10.41 -15.72
CA SER A 94 21.49 9.49 -16.85
C SER A 94 22.63 8.49 -16.64
N LYS A 95 23.60 8.82 -15.75
CA LYS A 95 24.76 7.98 -15.44
C LYS A 95 24.75 7.59 -13.96
N LYS A 96 24.99 6.30 -13.68
CA LYS A 96 25.06 5.76 -12.31
C LYS A 96 26.11 6.48 -11.46
N SER A 97 27.28 6.79 -12.03
CA SER A 97 28.37 7.47 -11.33
C SER A 97 27.97 8.85 -10.77
N ASN A 98 27.08 9.58 -11.43
CA ASN A 98 26.57 10.86 -10.92
C ASN A 98 25.60 10.66 -9.75
N ALA A 99 24.76 9.62 -9.82
CA ALA A 99 23.89 9.23 -8.72
C ALA A 99 24.70 8.77 -7.49
N ASP A 100 25.76 7.98 -7.70
CA ASP A 100 26.66 7.51 -6.64
C ASP A 100 27.37 8.68 -5.94
N LYS A 101 27.83 9.69 -6.69
CA LYS A 101 28.39 10.93 -6.12
C LYS A 101 27.37 11.67 -5.24
N ARG A 102 26.11 11.74 -5.67
CA ARG A 102 25.02 12.36 -4.90
C ARG A 102 24.72 11.57 -3.62
N VAL A 103 24.72 10.24 -3.66
CA VAL A 103 24.60 9.38 -2.47
C VAL A 103 25.76 9.62 -1.49
N ALA A 104 27.00 9.66 -1.98
CA ALA A 104 28.17 9.92 -1.12
C ALA A 104 28.10 11.30 -0.45
N PHE A 105 27.62 12.32 -1.15
CA PHE A 105 27.37 13.64 -0.58
C PHE A 105 26.30 13.61 0.52
N LEU A 106 25.16 12.94 0.28
CA LEU A 106 24.08 12.79 1.27
C LEU A 106 24.58 12.07 2.52
N LYS A 107 25.36 10.99 2.36
CA LYS A 107 25.95 10.23 3.47
C LYS A 107 26.86 11.11 4.35
N LYS A 108 27.71 11.95 3.74
CA LYS A 108 28.53 12.94 4.47
C LYS A 108 27.72 13.97 5.25
N LYS A 109 26.44 14.17 4.88
CA LYS A 109 25.49 15.06 5.58
C LYS A 109 24.56 14.30 6.53
N GLY A 110 24.82 13.02 6.80
CA GLY A 110 24.00 12.20 7.70
C GLY A 110 22.60 11.91 7.13
N ILE A 111 22.50 11.71 5.82
CA ILE A 111 21.29 11.27 5.13
C ILE A 111 21.61 10.01 4.34
N ASP A 112 21.00 8.89 4.72
CA ASP A 112 21.11 7.65 3.96
C ASP A 112 20.30 7.76 2.67
N ALA A 113 20.86 7.22 1.60
CA ALA A 113 20.24 7.24 0.29
C ALA A 113 20.68 6.05 -0.56
N ILE A 114 19.80 5.61 -1.45
CA ILE A 114 20.05 4.52 -2.39
C ILE A 114 19.87 4.98 -3.84
N VAL A 115 20.52 4.28 -4.77
CA VAL A 115 20.32 4.48 -6.21
C VAL A 115 19.35 3.42 -6.73
N VAL A 116 18.26 3.87 -7.34
CA VAL A 116 17.28 3.00 -8.01
C VAL A 116 17.34 3.25 -9.51
N LYS A 117 17.57 2.19 -10.28
CA LYS A 117 17.46 2.24 -11.74
C LYS A 117 15.98 2.26 -12.15
N LYS A 118 15.60 3.20 -13.02
CA LYS A 118 14.27 3.30 -13.62
C LYS A 118 14.43 3.43 -15.13
N VAL A 119 13.50 2.86 -15.89
CA VAL A 119 13.40 3.06 -17.34
C VAL A 119 12.26 4.06 -17.58
N MET A 120 12.53 5.15 -18.28
CA MET A 120 11.53 6.13 -18.67
C MET A 120 11.72 6.47 -20.15
N ASN A 121 10.69 6.24 -20.96
CA ASN A 121 10.72 6.45 -22.41
C ASN A 121 11.93 5.75 -23.08
N GLY A 122 12.17 4.49 -22.71
CA GLY A 122 13.29 3.68 -23.22
C GLY A 122 14.68 4.07 -22.70
N LYS A 123 14.80 5.10 -21.85
CA LYS A 123 16.08 5.57 -21.30
C LYS A 123 16.27 5.13 -19.85
N ASN A 124 17.46 4.65 -19.54
CA ASN A 124 17.86 4.33 -18.17
C ASN A 124 18.13 5.62 -17.39
N LEU A 125 17.46 5.76 -16.24
CA LEU A 125 17.68 6.81 -15.25
C LEU A 125 18.07 6.18 -13.91
N TYR A 126 18.97 6.84 -13.20
CA TYR A 126 19.45 6.46 -11.87
C TYR A 126 18.93 7.49 -10.88
N ARG A 127 17.90 7.11 -10.14
CA ARG A 127 17.19 7.96 -9.18
C ARG A 127 17.80 7.80 -7.79
N VAL A 128 18.13 8.90 -7.14
CA VAL A 128 18.65 8.87 -5.76
C VAL A 128 17.47 9.04 -4.80
N GLN A 129 17.16 8.00 -4.03
CA GLN A 129 16.09 8.02 -3.03
C GLN A 129 16.70 8.26 -1.65
N ALA A 130 16.29 9.33 -0.98
CA ALA A 130 16.76 9.77 0.35
C ALA A 130 15.74 9.47 1.46
N GLY A 131 14.94 8.41 1.27
CA GLY A 131 13.93 7.94 2.21
C GLY A 131 12.59 7.62 1.55
N VAL A 132 11.87 6.68 2.15
CA VAL A 132 10.51 6.26 1.77
C VAL A 132 9.65 6.34 3.03
N PHE A 133 8.49 6.98 2.93
CA PHE A 133 7.65 7.29 4.09
C PHE A 133 6.19 6.92 3.81
N SER A 134 5.52 6.32 4.79
CA SER A 134 4.05 6.13 4.75
C SER A 134 3.28 7.42 5.08
N ASN A 135 3.93 8.38 5.75
CA ASN A 135 3.33 9.67 6.13
C ASN A 135 3.89 10.81 5.27
N LYS A 136 3.01 11.53 4.58
CA LYS A 136 3.38 12.66 3.71
C LYS A 136 4.13 13.77 4.44
N SER A 137 3.74 14.11 5.68
CA SER A 137 4.38 15.16 6.47
C SER A 137 5.84 14.81 6.80
N ASN A 138 6.12 13.55 7.15
CA ASN A 138 7.48 13.10 7.41
C ASN A 138 8.33 13.14 6.14
N ALA A 139 7.76 12.74 5.01
CA ALA A 139 8.42 12.83 3.71
C ALA A 139 8.73 14.28 3.33
N GLU A 140 7.81 15.21 3.59
CA GLU A 140 8.01 16.64 3.37
C GLU A 140 9.11 17.24 4.26
N LYS A 141 9.19 16.84 5.54
CA LYS A 141 10.29 17.22 6.43
C LYS A 141 11.64 16.73 5.91
N MET A 142 11.72 15.46 5.47
CA MET A 142 12.95 14.92 4.87
C MET A 142 13.31 15.64 3.56
N LYS A 143 12.34 15.89 2.67
CA LYS A 143 12.56 16.68 1.44
C LYS A 143 13.13 18.06 1.78
N LYS A 144 12.58 18.74 2.79
CA LYS A 144 13.10 20.03 3.25
C LYS A 144 14.55 19.90 3.75
N LYS A 145 14.85 18.91 4.60
CA LYS A 145 16.22 18.63 5.06
C LYS A 145 17.19 18.46 3.89
N VAL A 146 16.81 17.69 2.87
CA VAL A 146 17.61 17.49 1.64
C VAL A 146 17.79 18.82 0.88
N LYS A 147 16.76 19.66 0.76
CA LYS A 147 16.86 20.99 0.13
C LYS A 147 17.74 21.98 0.91
N ASP A 148 17.70 21.92 2.23
CA ASP A 148 18.45 22.82 3.12
C ASP A 148 19.96 22.56 3.02
N ILE A 149 20.38 21.31 2.76
CA ILE A 149 21.80 20.97 2.53
C ILE A 149 22.28 21.23 1.09
N GLY A 150 21.50 21.94 0.28
CA GLY A 150 21.90 22.41 -1.07
C GLY A 150 21.35 21.61 -2.24
N ILE A 151 20.60 20.53 -2.01
CA ILE A 151 19.99 19.73 -3.09
C ILE A 151 18.63 20.32 -3.45
N LYS A 152 18.63 21.41 -4.22
CA LYS A 152 17.41 22.17 -4.55
C LYS A 152 16.45 21.41 -5.46
N ASP A 153 16.98 20.49 -6.27
CA ASP A 153 16.23 19.61 -7.17
C ASP A 153 15.56 18.43 -6.46
N ALA A 154 15.57 18.37 -5.12
CA ALA A 154 14.82 17.34 -4.40
C ALA A 154 13.31 17.50 -4.57
N PHE A 155 12.62 16.38 -4.76
CA PHE A 155 11.17 16.32 -4.93
C PHE A 155 10.57 15.11 -4.22
N LEU A 156 9.25 15.08 -4.15
CA LEU A 156 8.50 13.97 -3.57
C LEU A 156 7.80 13.20 -4.70
N LEU A 157 7.98 11.89 -4.72
CA LEU A 157 7.15 10.98 -5.50
C LEU A 157 6.11 10.34 -4.58
N SER A 158 4.87 10.26 -5.05
CA SER A 158 3.84 9.46 -4.42
C SER A 158 3.68 8.18 -5.22
N GLU A 159 4.16 7.06 -4.70
CA GLU A 159 3.92 5.74 -5.27
C GLU A 159 2.67 5.16 -4.59
N LYS A 160 1.65 4.81 -5.37
CA LYS A 160 0.41 4.24 -4.83
C LYS A 160 0.47 2.72 -4.92
N PRO A 161 -0.14 2.00 -3.97
CA PRO A 161 -0.27 0.57 -4.08
C PRO A 161 -1.03 0.18 -5.34
N LEU A 162 -0.63 -0.96 -5.90
CA LEU A 162 -1.32 -1.55 -7.02
C LEU A 162 -2.67 -2.08 -6.55
N HIS A 163 -3.69 -1.86 -7.36
CA HIS A 163 -5.04 -2.31 -7.08
C HIS A 163 -5.74 -2.77 -8.35
N ILE A 164 -6.79 -3.57 -8.23
CA ILE A 164 -7.78 -3.77 -9.29
C ILE A 164 -9.12 -3.29 -8.74
N ASN A 165 -9.75 -2.31 -9.38
CA ASN A 165 -11.02 -1.72 -8.92
C ASN A 165 -10.98 -1.19 -7.47
N GLY A 166 -9.81 -0.70 -7.02
CA GLY A 166 -9.58 -0.25 -5.65
C GLY A 166 -9.34 -1.37 -4.63
N ILE A 167 -9.30 -2.63 -5.05
CA ILE A 167 -8.90 -3.78 -4.21
C ILE A 167 -7.40 -3.96 -4.28
N THR A 168 -6.75 -3.93 -3.12
CA THR A 168 -5.31 -4.15 -2.94
C THR A 168 -5.08 -5.49 -2.23
N LEU A 169 -3.85 -6.00 -2.26
CA LEU A 169 -3.52 -7.18 -1.46
C LEU A 169 -3.67 -6.86 0.04
N GLY A 170 -4.16 -7.82 0.82
CA GLY A 170 -4.55 -7.60 2.22
C GLY A 170 -6.00 -7.13 2.39
N SER A 171 -6.70 -6.75 1.29
CA SER A 171 -8.13 -6.46 1.36
C SER A 171 -8.92 -7.70 1.77
N SER A 172 -10.02 -7.49 2.48
CA SER A 172 -10.98 -8.55 2.84
C SER A 172 -11.92 -8.90 1.68
N TYR A 173 -12.50 -10.09 1.74
CA TYR A 173 -13.56 -10.51 0.81
C TYR A 173 -14.75 -9.54 0.79
N ASN A 174 -15.15 -9.00 1.94
CA ASN A 174 -16.25 -8.03 2.03
C ASN A 174 -15.94 -6.71 1.31
N GLN A 175 -14.68 -6.24 1.33
CA GLN A 175 -14.28 -5.07 0.54
C GLN A 175 -14.37 -5.36 -0.96
N LEU A 176 -14.01 -6.57 -1.38
CA LEU A 176 -14.16 -7.01 -2.77
C LEU A 176 -15.62 -7.01 -3.21
N LEU A 177 -16.54 -7.60 -2.44
CA LEU A 177 -17.97 -7.61 -2.78
C LEU A 177 -18.57 -6.20 -2.88
N LYS A 178 -18.09 -5.23 -2.08
CA LYS A 178 -18.51 -3.82 -2.21
C LYS A 178 -18.09 -3.19 -3.54
N LYS A 179 -17.04 -3.69 -4.19
CA LYS A 179 -16.49 -3.16 -5.44
C LYS A 179 -16.97 -3.92 -6.68
N PHE A 180 -17.17 -5.23 -6.56
CA PHE A 180 -17.56 -6.09 -7.67
C PHE A 180 -19.03 -6.50 -7.65
N GLY A 181 -19.74 -6.27 -6.55
CA GLY A 181 -21.11 -6.74 -6.35
C GLY A 181 -21.15 -8.18 -5.83
N GLN A 182 -22.37 -8.72 -5.72
CA GLN A 182 -22.59 -10.11 -5.34
C GLN A 182 -22.47 -11.02 -6.57
N PRO A 183 -21.69 -12.10 -6.52
CA PRO A 183 -21.64 -13.08 -7.60
C PRO A 183 -22.93 -13.91 -7.65
N THR A 184 -23.25 -14.43 -8.84
CA THR A 184 -24.37 -15.36 -9.03
C THR A 184 -24.03 -16.76 -8.52
N LYS A 185 -22.75 -17.13 -8.56
CA LYS A 185 -22.23 -18.41 -8.11
C LYS A 185 -20.79 -18.24 -7.60
N THR A 186 -20.41 -19.07 -6.63
CA THR A 186 -19.03 -19.18 -6.16
C THR A 186 -18.58 -20.64 -6.15
N GLU A 187 -17.30 -20.88 -6.41
CA GLU A 187 -16.66 -22.19 -6.28
C GLU A 187 -15.38 -22.06 -5.45
N ASP A 188 -15.24 -22.91 -4.44
CA ASP A 188 -14.09 -22.91 -3.53
C ASP A 188 -13.23 -24.16 -3.76
N ASP A 189 -11.92 -23.95 -3.86
CA ASP A 189 -10.90 -25.02 -3.88
C ASP A 189 -9.72 -24.62 -3.00
N LYS A 190 -9.55 -25.30 -1.86
CA LYS A 190 -8.56 -24.97 -0.83
C LYS A 190 -8.66 -23.50 -0.39
N ASN A 191 -7.61 -22.71 -0.62
CA ASN A 191 -7.57 -21.29 -0.32
C ASN A 191 -7.96 -20.41 -1.52
N THR A 192 -8.50 -21.01 -2.58
CA THR A 192 -8.94 -20.32 -3.79
C THR A 192 -10.46 -20.20 -3.80
N ARG A 193 -10.96 -19.03 -4.22
CA ARG A 193 -12.38 -18.81 -4.50
C ARG A 193 -12.57 -18.18 -5.87
N SER A 194 -13.38 -18.84 -6.69
CA SER A 194 -13.82 -18.36 -7.99
C SER A 194 -15.21 -17.73 -7.87
N LEU A 195 -15.39 -16.54 -8.42
CA LEU A 195 -16.63 -15.77 -8.42
C LEU A 195 -17.15 -15.61 -9.85
N TYR A 196 -18.42 -15.94 -10.05
CA TYR A 196 -19.09 -15.90 -11.35
C TYR A 196 -20.14 -14.80 -11.32
N TYR A 197 -20.15 -13.94 -12.34
CA TYR A 197 -21.07 -12.80 -12.42
C TYR A 197 -21.96 -12.86 -13.66
N GLN A 198 -21.39 -13.28 -14.79
CA GLN A 198 -22.11 -13.54 -16.03
C GLN A 198 -21.42 -14.68 -16.80
N ASN A 199 -22.17 -15.33 -17.69
CA ASN A 199 -21.70 -16.46 -18.49
C ASN A 199 -21.16 -17.61 -17.61
N GLU A 200 -20.46 -18.56 -18.22
CA GLU A 200 -19.93 -19.73 -17.51
C GLU A 200 -18.51 -19.54 -16.94
N GLY A 201 -17.85 -18.42 -17.25
CA GLY A 201 -16.48 -18.14 -16.80
C GLY A 201 -16.42 -17.44 -15.44
N ALA A 202 -15.37 -17.75 -14.65
CA ALA A 202 -15.09 -17.05 -13.40
C ALA A 202 -14.51 -15.66 -13.70
N GLY A 203 -15.26 -14.60 -13.42
CA GLY A 203 -14.80 -13.21 -13.61
C GLY A 203 -13.79 -12.74 -12.59
N VAL A 204 -13.79 -13.34 -11.39
CA VAL A 204 -12.78 -13.07 -10.36
C VAL A 204 -12.32 -14.37 -9.74
N ARG A 205 -11.00 -14.53 -9.58
CA ARG A 205 -10.40 -15.59 -8.78
C ARG A 205 -9.55 -14.99 -7.68
N ILE A 206 -9.70 -15.51 -6.48
CA ILE A 206 -9.05 -15.00 -5.28
C ILE A 206 -8.24 -16.12 -4.67
N ASN A 207 -6.97 -15.89 -4.36
CA ASN A 207 -6.24 -16.73 -3.40
C ASN A 207 -6.17 -16.00 -2.06
N PHE A 208 -6.67 -16.64 -1.02
CA PHE A 208 -6.67 -16.12 0.34
C PHE A 208 -5.41 -16.53 1.09
N ASN A 209 -5.01 -15.65 2.00
CA ASN A 209 -4.03 -15.94 3.03
C ASN A 209 -4.66 -16.91 4.04
N ALA A 210 -4.07 -18.09 4.20
CA ALA A 210 -4.59 -19.12 5.10
C ALA A 210 -4.59 -18.73 6.59
N ALA A 211 -3.87 -17.67 6.99
CA ALA A 211 -3.79 -17.24 8.38
C ALA A 211 -4.76 -16.12 8.76
N ASN A 212 -5.26 -15.34 7.80
CA ASN A 212 -6.09 -14.16 8.11
C ASN A 212 -7.21 -13.88 7.08
N ASP A 213 -7.44 -14.77 6.12
CA ASP A 213 -8.47 -14.69 5.07
C ASP A 213 -8.42 -13.41 4.21
N SER A 214 -7.29 -12.69 4.24
CA SER A 214 -7.07 -11.55 3.36
C SER A 214 -6.67 -12.00 1.95
N ILE A 215 -6.94 -11.16 0.96
CA ILE A 215 -6.61 -11.42 -0.45
C ILE A 215 -5.09 -11.35 -0.65
N GLU A 216 -4.46 -12.45 -1.06
CA GLU A 216 -3.03 -12.50 -1.43
C GLU A 216 -2.78 -12.50 -2.93
N GLN A 217 -3.79 -12.91 -3.69
CA GLN A 217 -3.82 -12.80 -5.12
C GLN A 217 -5.25 -12.52 -5.57
N LEU A 218 -5.38 -11.63 -6.55
CA LEU A 218 -6.64 -11.27 -7.18
C LEU A 218 -6.44 -11.32 -8.70
N GLN A 219 -7.05 -12.30 -9.34
CA GLN A 219 -7.12 -12.40 -10.78
C GLN A 219 -8.51 -11.98 -11.25
N VAL A 220 -8.56 -11.14 -12.29
CA VAL A 220 -9.79 -10.57 -12.83
C VAL A 220 -9.81 -10.77 -14.34
N TYR A 221 -10.91 -11.33 -14.82
CA TYR A 221 -11.19 -11.60 -16.23
C TYR A 221 -12.33 -10.68 -16.68
N PRO A 222 -12.03 -9.54 -17.33
CA PRO A 222 -13.05 -8.52 -17.59
C PRO A 222 -14.23 -9.00 -18.44
N GLU A 223 -14.01 -9.98 -19.33
CA GLU A 223 -15.06 -10.56 -20.19
C GLU A 223 -16.20 -11.23 -19.41
N PHE A 224 -15.94 -11.71 -18.19
CA PHE A 224 -16.93 -12.39 -17.34
C PHE A 224 -17.47 -11.47 -16.23
N LEU A 225 -17.30 -10.16 -16.36
CA LEU A 225 -17.83 -9.16 -15.42
C LEU A 225 -18.94 -8.32 -16.05
N THR A 226 -19.93 -7.99 -15.22
CA THR A 226 -20.99 -7.04 -15.57
C THR A 226 -20.56 -5.58 -15.34
N THR A 227 -19.51 -5.35 -14.54
CA THR A 227 -19.01 -4.00 -14.25
C THR A 227 -18.15 -3.43 -15.37
N THR A 228 -18.34 -2.15 -15.67
CA THR A 228 -17.54 -1.39 -16.64
C THR A 228 -16.33 -0.68 -16.01
N SER A 229 -16.13 -0.81 -14.69
CA SER A 229 -15.06 -0.14 -13.96
C SER A 229 -13.67 -0.75 -14.18
N ILE A 230 -13.59 -1.94 -14.78
CA ILE A 230 -12.33 -2.60 -15.10
C ILE A 230 -11.87 -2.16 -16.49
N PRO A 231 -10.66 -1.61 -16.65
CA PRO A 231 -10.13 -1.30 -17.97
C PRO A 231 -10.02 -2.57 -18.83
N THR A 232 -10.70 -2.57 -19.97
CA THR A 232 -10.72 -3.69 -20.93
C THR A 232 -9.79 -3.48 -22.13
N ASP A 233 -9.12 -2.32 -22.21
CA ASP A 233 -8.27 -1.90 -23.32
C ASP A 233 -6.89 -1.46 -22.81
N LYS A 234 -5.84 -1.79 -23.57
CA LYS A 234 -4.44 -1.47 -23.27
C LYS A 234 -4.20 0.01 -23.00
N ASN A 235 -4.82 0.92 -23.75
CA ASN A 235 -4.62 2.36 -23.53
C ASN A 235 -5.26 2.80 -22.21
N LYS A 236 -6.44 2.25 -21.87
CA LYS A 236 -7.06 2.53 -20.56
C LYS A 236 -6.23 2.00 -19.38
N ILE A 237 -5.48 0.92 -19.58
CA ILE A 237 -4.51 0.41 -18.59
C ILE A 237 -3.35 1.39 -18.44
N LEU A 238 -2.79 1.89 -19.54
CA LEU A 238 -1.75 2.91 -19.53
C LEU A 238 -2.23 4.21 -18.87
N ASP A 239 -3.47 4.63 -19.10
CA ASP A 239 -4.07 5.79 -18.45
C ASP A 239 -4.23 5.58 -16.93
N ALA A 240 -4.62 4.38 -16.51
CA ALA A 240 -4.88 4.05 -15.11
C ALA A 240 -3.59 3.85 -14.29
N TYR A 241 -2.58 3.18 -14.85
CA TYR A 241 -1.38 2.74 -14.12
C TYR A 241 -0.08 3.36 -14.64
N GLY A 242 -0.12 4.09 -15.75
CA GLY A 242 1.06 4.64 -16.42
C GLY A 242 1.84 3.58 -17.21
N ASN A 243 3.11 3.88 -17.50
CA ASN A 243 4.00 2.95 -18.17
C ASN A 243 4.38 1.78 -17.24
N PRO A 244 4.35 0.52 -17.74
CA PRO A 244 4.74 -0.64 -16.96
C PRO A 244 6.24 -0.62 -16.62
N ASN A 245 6.60 -1.34 -15.57
CA ASN A 245 8.01 -1.53 -15.18
C ASN A 245 8.74 -2.48 -16.14
N GLU A 246 8.02 -3.45 -16.69
CA GLU A 246 8.55 -4.44 -17.64
C GLU A 246 7.44 -4.84 -18.63
N ILE A 247 7.84 -5.13 -19.88
CA ILE A 247 6.97 -5.71 -20.90
C ILE A 247 7.59 -7.03 -21.33
N LYS A 248 6.80 -8.10 -21.34
CA LYS A 248 7.21 -9.43 -21.82
C LYS A 248 6.34 -9.88 -22.97
N THR A 249 6.94 -10.58 -23.92
CA THR A 249 6.20 -11.40 -24.87
C THR A 249 6.07 -12.79 -24.27
N VAL A 250 4.83 -13.30 -24.18
CA VAL A 250 4.52 -14.63 -23.67
C VAL A 250 3.70 -15.41 -24.68
N THR A 251 3.76 -16.73 -24.59
CA THR A 251 2.87 -17.59 -25.35
C THR A 251 1.49 -17.61 -24.70
N CYS A 252 0.45 -17.36 -25.50
CA CYS A 252 -0.97 -17.47 -25.13
C CYS A 252 -1.67 -18.44 -26.08
N TYR A 253 -3.02 -18.45 -26.10
CA TYR A 253 -3.85 -19.42 -26.83
C TYR A 253 -3.27 -19.87 -28.17
N GLU A 254 -3.31 -21.18 -28.43
CA GLU A 254 -2.90 -21.76 -29.72
C GLU A 254 -1.44 -21.43 -30.10
N SER A 255 -0.58 -21.21 -29.12
CA SER A 255 0.82 -20.78 -29.31
C SER A 255 0.99 -19.36 -29.89
N ALA A 256 -0.07 -18.53 -29.86
CA ALA A 256 0.04 -17.12 -30.22
C ALA A 256 0.97 -16.36 -29.27
N SER A 257 1.51 -15.23 -29.73
CA SER A 257 2.31 -14.33 -28.89
C SER A 257 1.42 -13.22 -28.33
N CYS A 258 1.37 -13.12 -27.00
CA CYS A 258 0.68 -12.07 -26.27
C CYS A 258 1.67 -11.18 -25.53
N GLU A 259 1.22 -9.97 -25.18
CA GLU A 259 2.01 -9.02 -24.40
C GLU A 259 1.60 -9.09 -22.93
N GLN A 260 2.57 -9.12 -22.02
CA GLN A 260 2.36 -8.93 -20.58
C GLN A 260 3.00 -7.63 -20.14
N MET A 261 2.16 -6.72 -19.65
CA MET A 261 2.57 -5.48 -19.02
C MET A 261 2.66 -5.70 -17.50
N ILE A 262 3.84 -5.51 -16.92
CA ILE A 262 4.12 -5.79 -15.52
C ILE A 262 4.36 -4.49 -14.78
N TYR A 263 3.52 -4.22 -13.80
CA TYR A 263 3.65 -3.13 -12.84
C TYR A 263 4.12 -3.69 -11.51
N THR A 264 5.04 -3.00 -10.84
CA THR A 264 5.62 -3.44 -9.58
C THR A 264 5.57 -2.31 -8.57
N PHE A 265 5.10 -2.64 -7.37
CA PHE A 265 5.09 -1.74 -6.22
C PHE A 265 5.50 -2.54 -4.99
N ASN A 266 6.63 -2.19 -4.38
CA ASN A 266 7.21 -2.93 -3.27
C ASN A 266 7.33 -4.44 -3.59
N LYS A 267 6.75 -5.31 -2.76
CA LYS A 267 6.70 -6.78 -2.95
C LYS A 267 5.41 -7.26 -3.64
N SER A 268 4.78 -6.39 -4.43
CA SER A 268 3.58 -6.70 -5.19
C SER A 268 3.77 -6.36 -6.66
N GLN A 269 3.04 -7.07 -7.51
CA GLN A 269 2.96 -6.80 -8.93
C GLN A 269 1.53 -6.93 -9.44
N LEU A 270 1.22 -6.14 -10.45
CA LEU A 270 0.02 -6.24 -11.26
C LEU A 270 0.48 -6.61 -12.66
N ILE A 271 0.04 -7.77 -13.12
CA ILE A 271 0.31 -8.25 -14.47
C ILE A 271 -0.96 -8.06 -15.27
N VAL A 272 -0.84 -7.40 -16.40
CA VAL A 272 -1.92 -7.22 -17.36
C VAL A 272 -1.53 -7.97 -18.62
N GLN A 273 -2.29 -9.01 -18.95
CA GLN A 273 -2.10 -9.74 -20.20
C GLN A 273 -2.99 -9.14 -21.27
N ILE A 274 -2.37 -8.69 -22.36
CA ILE A 274 -3.03 -8.19 -23.55
C ILE A 274 -3.20 -9.37 -24.50
N ASP A 275 -4.40 -9.51 -25.05
CA ASP A 275 -4.76 -10.56 -26.00
C ASP A 275 -3.96 -10.41 -27.32
N ARG A 276 -4.04 -11.44 -28.18
CA ARG A 276 -3.33 -11.53 -29.46
C ARG A 276 -3.66 -10.39 -30.44
N ASP A 277 -4.76 -9.68 -30.23
CA ASP A 277 -5.12 -8.49 -31.00
C ASP A 277 -4.27 -7.24 -30.65
N GLY A 278 -3.45 -7.34 -29.60
CA GLY A 278 -2.57 -6.27 -29.11
C GLY A 278 -3.30 -5.11 -28.43
N LYS A 279 -4.61 -5.24 -28.15
CA LYS A 279 -5.46 -4.17 -27.62
C LYS A 279 -6.28 -4.62 -26.41
N THR A 280 -6.92 -5.77 -26.49
CA THR A 280 -7.90 -6.23 -25.49
C THR A 280 -7.19 -6.77 -24.25
N VAL A 281 -7.67 -6.40 -23.07
CA VAL A 281 -7.17 -6.96 -21.81
C VAL A 281 -7.80 -8.32 -21.57
N GLN A 282 -6.98 -9.37 -21.60
CA GLN A 282 -7.43 -10.73 -21.33
C GLN A 282 -7.66 -10.96 -19.83
N TYR A 283 -6.68 -10.58 -19.00
CA TYR A 283 -6.84 -10.61 -17.55
C TYR A 283 -5.89 -9.63 -16.86
N LEU A 284 -6.26 -9.30 -15.62
CA LEU A 284 -5.41 -8.61 -14.65
C LEU A 284 -5.10 -9.58 -13.50
N ASP A 285 -3.85 -9.64 -13.05
CA ASP A 285 -3.41 -10.48 -11.94
C ASP A 285 -2.59 -9.66 -10.95
N LEU A 286 -3.21 -9.30 -9.83
CA LEU A 286 -2.56 -8.61 -8.71
C LEU A 286 -2.09 -9.66 -7.69
N ARG A 287 -0.78 -9.72 -7.45
CA ARG A 287 -0.16 -10.74 -6.59
C ARG A 287 1.13 -10.26 -5.93
N LYS A 288 1.57 -10.98 -4.89
CA LYS A 288 2.92 -10.78 -4.33
C LYS A 288 4.00 -11.16 -5.35
N THR A 289 5.13 -10.47 -5.32
CA THR A 289 6.34 -10.92 -6.04
C THR A 289 6.92 -12.13 -5.31
N LYS A 290 7.44 -13.10 -6.07
CA LYS A 290 8.17 -14.24 -5.50
C LYS A 290 9.53 -13.79 -4.96
#